data_AF-A0A959BGY5-F1
#
_entry.id   AF-A0A959BGY5-F1
#
_cell.length_a   1.000
_cell.length_b   1.000
_cell.length_c   1.000
_cell.angle_alpha   90.00
_cell.angle_beta   90.00
_cell.angle_gamma   90.00
#
_symmetry.space_group_name_H-M   'P 1'
#
loop_
_entity.id
_entity.type
_entity.pdbx_description
1 polymer ?
#
loop_
_entity_poly.entity_id
_entity_poly.type
_entity_poly.pdbx_seq_one_letter_code
_entity_poly.pdbx_strand_id
1 'polypeptide(L)'
;LDRLMITSFIPPFLVTFMIAMFVLVMQVLWLYIDDIAGKGLGFFLVIELLAYKCVSLIPMALPLAVLISSVMVLGNQAERYELSSFKSA
;
A
#
# COMPACT_ATOMS: atom_id res chain seq x y z
N LEU A 1 -8.17 24.04 9.18
CA LEU A 1 -7.89 22.89 10.05
C LEU A 1 -7.97 21.59 9.25
N ASP A 2 -9.10 21.33 8.62
CA ASP A 2 -9.30 20.21 7.70
C ASP A 2 -8.37 20.26 6.48
N ARG A 3 -8.10 21.45 5.96
CA ARG A 3 -7.16 21.65 4.84
C ARG A 3 -5.70 21.29 5.17
N LEU A 4 -5.31 21.42 6.45
CA LEU A 4 -3.97 21.04 6.95
C LEU A 4 -3.88 19.53 7.16
N MET A 5 -4.93 18.90 7.72
CA MET A 5 -5.01 17.44 7.83
C MET A 5 -4.95 16.75 6.46
N ILE A 6 -5.70 17.24 5.47
CA ILE A 6 -5.71 16.68 4.11
C ILE A 6 -4.33 16.85 3.44
N THR A 7 -3.73 18.03 3.54
CA THR A 7 -2.40 18.30 2.95
C THR A 7 -1.28 17.47 3.59
N SER A 8 -1.37 17.16 4.88
CA SER A 8 -0.42 16.29 5.57
C SER A 8 -0.67 14.79 5.32
N PHE A 9 -1.87 14.39 4.89
CA PHE A 9 -2.22 12.98 4.67
C PHE A 9 -1.89 12.49 3.26
N ILE A 10 -2.08 13.31 2.23
CA ILE A 10 -1.79 12.98 0.83
C ILE A 10 -0.33 12.55 0.55
N PRO A 11 0.71 13.26 1.03
CA PRO A 11 2.09 12.86 0.78
C PRO A 11 2.45 11.48 1.37
N PRO A 12 2.22 11.18 2.67
CA PRO A 12 2.49 9.85 3.20
C PRO A 12 1.61 8.77 2.57
N PHE A 13 0.35 9.08 2.24
CA PHE A 13 -0.53 8.15 1.53
C PHE A 13 0.02 7.72 0.17
N LEU A 14 0.49 8.69 -0.63
CA LEU A 14 1.03 8.39 -1.96
C LEU A 14 2.33 7.56 -1.87
N VAL A 15 3.20 7.88 -0.91
CA VAL A 15 4.46 7.15 -0.69
C VAL A 15 4.20 5.73 -0.22
N THR A 16 3.33 5.53 0.77
CA THR A 16 3.02 4.19 1.29
C THR A 16 2.26 3.36 0.27
N PHE A 17 1.38 3.97 -0.54
CA PHE A 17 0.71 3.32 -1.65
C PHE A 17 1.70 2.86 -2.72
N MET A 18 2.64 3.71 -3.13
CA MET A 18 3.71 3.35 -4.07
C MET A 18 4.55 2.18 -3.56
N ILE A 19 4.99 2.23 -2.30
CA ILE A 19 5.79 1.16 -1.69
C ILE A 19 4.99 -0.15 -1.62
N ALA A 20 3.74 -0.11 -1.16
CA ALA A 20 2.89 -1.30 -1.07
C ALA A 20 2.65 -1.94 -2.45
N MET A 21 2.39 -1.12 -3.47
CA MET A 21 2.18 -1.60 -4.84
C MET A 21 3.45 -2.27 -5.39
N PHE A 22 4.63 -1.70 -5.13
CA PHE A 22 5.91 -2.30 -5.51
C PHE A 22 6.18 -3.63 -4.80
N VAL A 23 5.95 -3.70 -3.49
CA VAL A 23 6.15 -4.92 -2.68
C VAL A 23 5.21 -6.05 -3.14
N LEU A 24 3.94 -5.75 -3.40
CA LEU A 24 2.96 -6.74 -3.86
C LEU A 24 3.32 -7.31 -5.23
N VAL A 25 3.84 -6.48 -6.14
CA VAL A 25 4.36 -6.95 -7.44
C VAL A 25 5.52 -7.93 -7.26
N MET A 26 6.47 -7.62 -6.37
CA MET A 26 7.57 -8.53 -6.08
C MET A 26 7.12 -9.82 -5.37
N GLN A 27 6.13 -9.76 -4.48
CA GLN A 27 5.52 -10.95 -3.88
C GLN A 27 4.91 -11.88 -4.94
N VAL A 28 4.20 -11.32 -5.92
CA VAL A 28 3.56 -12.08 -6.99
C VAL A 28 4.61 -12.73 -7.90
N LEU A 29 5.67 -12.01 -8.26
CA LEU A 29 6.79 -12.56 -9.05
C LEU A 29 7.46 -13.74 -8.37
N TRP A 30 7.63 -13.69 -7.04
CA TRP A 30 8.23 -14.77 -6.27
C TRP A 30 7.35 -16.02 -6.22
N LEU A 31 6.05 -15.85 -5.93
CA LEU A 31 5.08 -16.95 -5.91
C LEU A 31 4.92 -17.62 -7.28
N TYR A 32 5.12 -16.84 -8.34
CA TYR A 32 5.02 -17.31 -9.71
C TYR A 32 6.23 -18.11 -10.18
N ILE A 33 7.41 -17.86 -9.59
CA ILE A 33 8.62 -18.64 -9.89
C ILE A 33 8.46 -20.10 -9.45
N ASP A 34 7.75 -20.33 -8.34
CA ASP A 34 7.39 -21.68 -7.85
C ASP A 34 6.37 -22.38 -8.76
N ASP A 35 5.38 -21.65 -9.29
CA ASP A 35 4.34 -22.22 -10.16
C ASP A 35 4.90 -22.57 -11.57
N ILE A 36 5.86 -21.77 -12.07
CA ILE A 36 6.59 -22.08 -13.31
C ILE A 36 7.48 -23.32 -13.15
N ALA A 37 8.16 -23.47 -12.01
CA ALA A 37 9.11 -24.54 -11.78
C ALA A 37 8.47 -25.94 -11.81
N GLY A 38 7.17 -26.04 -11.50
CA GLY A 38 6.51 -27.33 -11.26
C GLY A 38 5.59 -27.88 -12.36
N LYS A 39 5.13 -27.08 -13.34
CA LYS A 39 3.91 -27.46 -14.09
C LYS A 39 3.94 -27.50 -15.61
N GLY A 40 4.98 -27.06 -16.31
CA GLY A 40 5.00 -27.12 -17.79
C GLY A 40 3.82 -26.38 -18.47
N LEU A 41 3.14 -25.50 -17.72
CA LEU A 41 2.07 -24.66 -18.23
C LEU A 41 2.69 -23.53 -19.05
N GLY A 42 2.21 -23.35 -20.28
CA GLY A 42 2.73 -22.35 -21.20
C GLY A 42 2.75 -20.98 -20.56
N PHE A 43 3.90 -20.30 -20.63
CA PHE A 43 4.21 -18.99 -20.05
C PHE A 43 3.09 -17.94 -20.21
N PHE A 44 2.28 -18.06 -21.27
CA PHE A 44 1.12 -17.24 -21.57
C PHE A 44 -0.04 -17.36 -20.55
N LEU A 45 -0.44 -18.58 -20.16
CA LEU A 45 -1.53 -18.79 -19.19
C LEU A 45 -1.13 -18.36 -17.79
N VAL A 46 0.16 -18.51 -17.51
CA VAL A 46 0.76 -18.15 -16.24
C VAL A 46 0.69 -16.59 -16.18
N ILE A 47 1.03 -15.85 -17.26
CA ILE A 47 0.92 -14.36 -17.30
C ILE A 47 -0.53 -13.89 -17.10
N GLU A 48 -1.50 -14.58 -17.69
CA GLU A 48 -2.92 -14.25 -17.56
C GLU A 48 -3.40 -14.43 -16.11
N LEU A 49 -2.96 -15.48 -15.42
CA LEU A 49 -3.22 -15.70 -13.99
C LEU A 49 -2.50 -14.69 -13.10
N LEU A 50 -1.28 -14.28 -13.47
CA LEU A 50 -0.51 -13.26 -12.76
C LEU A 50 -1.22 -11.90 -12.83
N ALA A 51 -1.72 -11.52 -14.01
CA ALA A 51 -2.51 -10.31 -14.19
C ALA A 51 -3.80 -10.34 -13.36
N TYR A 52 -4.52 -11.48 -13.34
CA TYR A 52 -5.69 -11.67 -12.49
C TYR A 52 -5.37 -11.55 -10.99
N LYS A 53 -4.24 -12.10 -10.55
CA LYS A 53 -3.78 -11.94 -9.17
C LYS A 53 -3.44 -10.49 -8.88
N CYS A 54 -2.64 -9.81 -9.70
CA CYS A 54 -2.31 -8.40 -9.52
C CYS A 54 -3.56 -7.53 -9.33
N VAL A 55 -4.61 -7.72 -10.15
CA VAL A 55 -5.89 -6.99 -10.02
C VAL A 55 -6.58 -7.27 -8.68
N SER A 56 -6.53 -8.53 -8.20
CA SER A 56 -7.08 -8.91 -6.90
C SER A 56 -6.26 -8.40 -5.70
N LEU A 57 -4.99 -8.02 -5.88
CA LEU A 57 -4.13 -7.48 -4.83
C LEU A 57 -4.33 -5.98 -4.61
N ILE A 58 -4.82 -5.24 -5.61
CA ILE A 58 -5.15 -3.80 -5.51
C ILE A 58 -6.07 -3.48 -4.32
N PRO A 59 -7.21 -4.18 -4.11
CA PRO A 59 -8.09 -3.91 -2.97
C PRO A 59 -7.48 -4.29 -1.61
N MET A 60 -6.41 -5.10 -1.56
CA MET A 60 -5.63 -5.36 -0.33
C MET A 60 -4.53 -4.31 -0.12
N ALA A 61 -3.93 -3.79 -1.19
CA ALA A 61 -2.94 -2.71 -1.13
C ALA A 61 -3.56 -1.41 -0.58
N LEU A 62 -4.81 -1.14 -0.95
CA LEU A 62 -5.55 0.06 -0.58
C LEU A 62 -5.68 0.26 0.94
N PRO A 63 -6.21 -0.71 1.73
CA PRO A 63 -6.29 -0.58 3.18
C PRO A 63 -4.92 -0.57 3.85
N LEU A 64 -3.92 -1.33 3.35
CA LEU A 64 -2.55 -1.29 3.90
C LEU A 64 -1.93 0.10 3.76
N ALA A 65 -2.06 0.73 2.59
CA ALA A 65 -1.57 2.07 2.35
C ALA A 65 -2.28 3.12 3.23
N VAL A 66 -3.61 3.00 3.37
CA VAL A 66 -4.41 3.87 4.26
C VAL A 66 -3.98 3.72 5.71
N LEU A 67 -3.74 2.50 6.18
CA LEU A 67 -3.32 2.23 7.56
C LEU A 67 -1.95 2.83 7.87
N ILE A 68 -0.93 2.57 7.03
CA ILE A 68 0.43 3.11 7.26
C ILE A 68 0.44 4.63 7.14
N SER A 69 -0.29 5.19 6.18
CA SER A 69 -0.46 6.64 6.05
C SER A 69 -1.09 7.25 7.31
N SER A 70 -2.15 6.63 7.83
CA SER A 70 -2.81 7.09 9.05
C SER A 70 -1.88 7.05 10.26
N VAL A 71 -1.07 6.00 10.39
CA VAL A 71 -0.07 5.88 11.46
C VAL A 71 1.00 6.97 11.34
N MET A 72 1.54 7.23 10.14
CA MET A 72 2.52 8.29 9.93
C MET A 72 1.95 9.68 10.21
N VAL A 73 0.69 9.94 9.82
CA VAL A 73 0.03 11.24 10.03
C VAL A 73 -0.30 11.45 11.51
N LEU A 74 -0.77 10.42 12.21
CA LEU A 74 -1.01 10.46 13.66
C LEU A 74 0.31 10.59 14.43
N GLY A 75 1.38 9.91 13.99
CA GLY A 75 2.72 10.03 14.56
C GLY A 75 3.30 11.44 14.40
N ASN A 76 3.19 12.02 13.20
CA ASN A 76 3.66 13.38 12.93
C ASN A 76 2.86 14.44 13.71
N GLN A 77 1.54 14.29 13.86
CA GLN A 77 0.72 15.16 14.72
C GLN A 77 0.99 14.97 16.22
N ALA A 78 1.40 13.77 16.65
CA ALA A 78 1.81 13.51 18.02
C ALA A 78 3.17 14.17 18.34
N GLU A 79 4.11 14.15 17.39
CA GLU A 79 5.43 14.77 17.54
C GLU A 79 5.38 16.30 17.48
N ARG A 80 4.47 16.87 16.70
CA ARG A 80 4.27 18.33 16.58
C ARG A 80 3.42 18.96 17.69
N TYR A 81 2.95 18.21 18.69
CA TYR A 81 2.04 18.69 19.75
C TYR A 81 0.72 19.33 19.26
N GLU A 82 0.38 19.26 17.97
CA GLU A 82 -0.87 19.84 17.43
C GLU A 82 -2.11 19.14 18.00
N LEU A 83 -2.02 17.85 18.34
CA LEU A 83 -3.05 17.10 19.06
C LEU A 83 -3.32 17.64 20.48
N SER A 84 -2.31 18.22 21.14
CA SER A 84 -2.52 18.87 22.45
C SER A 84 -3.23 20.21 22.29
N SER A 85 -2.94 20.96 21.22
CA SER A 85 -3.61 22.23 20.90
C SER A 85 -5.08 22.03 20.50
N PHE A 86 -5.43 20.90 19.89
CA PHE A 86 -6.83 20.51 19.63
C PHE A 86 -7.66 20.20 20.87
N LYS A 87 -7.01 19.71 21.93
CA LYS A 87 -7.69 19.35 23.18
C LYS A 87 -7.71 20.51 24.18
N SER A 88 -6.92 21.56 23.94
CA SER A 88 -6.81 22.75 24.80
C SER A 88 -7.60 23.96 24.30
N ALA A 89 -8.27 23.86 23.14
CA ALA A 89 -9.28 24.82 22.66
C ALA A 89 -10.67 24.18 22.71
#